data_AF-A0A843KY58-F1
#
_entry.id   AF-A0A843KY58-F1
#
_cell.length_a   1.000
_cell.length_b   1.000
_cell.length_c   1.000
_cell.angle_alpha   90.00
_cell.angle_beta   90.00
_cell.angle_gamma   90.00
#
_symmetry.space_group_name_H-M   'P 1'
#
loop_
_entity.id
_entity.type
_entity.pdbx_description
1 polymer ?
#
loop_
_entity_poly.entity_id
_entity_poly.type
_entity_poly.pdbx_seq_one_letter_code
_entity_poly.pdbx_strand_id
1 'polypeptide(L)'
;MTIKNPEKECKTTPEKFSAQSKIVSVENKEHSCGIIFDSPQEFGQALIVYGGGRVPHAGATQRNFLNAIGEDRGTYAVGLALYASLLGDQDAFTKRLVEEAVSSLESTGRFHESFDYTLNNFEKTVIHGDRVGDKYVLQLYASYVGSKPEEELAKKLGRPRALVSACTNGKLSVVDDWWFNVNLEEILADLPIPTESLAQYLASKEGDDPTTLIFKHEGQEYSIGVGLDAVTYLRPEGGNYTSNYMQKRGKFIVGGAWTTYADDGDTIIPPKAVQPSVIVSVSLPGERYSNHAAVTEEQMKSVRSVRDHLASFIQPK
;
A
#
# COMPACT_ATOMS: atom_id res chain seq x y z
N MET A 1 -23.82 3.25 -28.61
CA MET A 1 -24.74 3.76 -27.57
C MET A 1 -23.87 4.39 -26.52
N THR A 2 -23.97 5.69 -26.27
CA THR A 2 -23.14 6.37 -25.27
C THR A 2 -23.74 6.10 -23.89
N ILE A 3 -23.11 5.25 -23.11
CA ILE A 3 -23.52 4.91 -21.74
C ILE A 3 -23.30 6.15 -20.87
N LYS A 4 -24.33 6.64 -20.18
CA LYS A 4 -24.25 7.85 -19.34
C LYS A 4 -23.96 7.53 -17.88
N ASN A 5 -24.45 6.39 -17.39
CA ASN A 5 -24.21 5.90 -16.05
C ASN A 5 -23.93 4.38 -16.10
N PRO A 6 -22.65 3.97 -16.10
CA PRO A 6 -22.31 2.55 -16.16
C PRO A 6 -22.87 1.75 -14.97
N GLU A 7 -22.98 2.30 -13.77
CA GLU A 7 -23.57 1.59 -12.62
C GLU A 7 -25.03 1.17 -12.86
N LYS A 8 -25.84 2.03 -13.52
CA LYS A 8 -27.26 1.73 -13.80
C LYS A 8 -27.46 0.93 -15.10
N GLU A 9 -26.61 1.18 -16.08
CA GLU A 9 -26.78 0.68 -17.45
C GLU A 9 -25.97 -0.61 -17.70
N CYS A 10 -24.82 -0.79 -17.04
CA CYS A 10 -23.97 -1.96 -17.14
C CYS A 10 -24.33 -2.98 -16.07
N LYS A 11 -25.46 -3.67 -16.24
CA LYS A 11 -25.87 -4.76 -15.33
C LYS A 11 -25.04 -6.02 -15.51
N THR A 12 -24.49 -6.21 -16.70
CA THR A 12 -23.66 -7.36 -17.08
C THR A 12 -22.56 -6.90 -18.02
N THR A 13 -21.48 -7.66 -18.08
CA THR A 13 -20.38 -7.40 -19.01
C THR A 13 -20.82 -7.64 -20.48
N PRO A 14 -20.58 -6.71 -21.43
CA PRO A 14 -21.04 -6.79 -22.82
C PRO A 14 -20.59 -8.07 -23.50
N GLU A 15 -21.44 -8.74 -24.28
CA GLU A 15 -21.07 -10.00 -24.96
C GLU A 15 -19.91 -9.85 -25.96
N LYS A 16 -19.77 -8.65 -26.53
CA LYS A 16 -18.73 -8.30 -27.52
C LYS A 16 -18.19 -6.91 -27.21
N PHE A 17 -16.90 -6.72 -27.53
CA PHE A 17 -16.22 -5.43 -27.44
C PHE A 17 -15.82 -4.95 -28.84
N SER A 18 -15.81 -3.64 -29.05
CA SER A 18 -15.37 -3.05 -30.34
C SER A 18 -13.89 -3.28 -30.63
N ALA A 19 -13.07 -3.45 -29.59
CA ALA A 19 -11.64 -3.68 -29.69
C ALA A 19 -11.10 -4.47 -28.49
N GLN A 20 -9.84 -4.91 -28.61
CA GLN A 20 -9.03 -5.38 -27.50
C GLN A 20 -8.31 -4.19 -26.86
N SER A 21 -8.28 -4.14 -25.53
CA SER A 21 -7.48 -3.19 -24.77
C SER A 21 -5.99 -3.42 -24.98
N LYS A 22 -5.24 -2.34 -25.20
CA LYS A 22 -3.78 -2.34 -25.37
C LYS A 22 -3.11 -1.50 -24.29
N ILE A 23 -1.82 -1.72 -24.07
CA ILE A 23 -1.01 -0.78 -23.28
C ILE A 23 -0.85 0.52 -24.09
N VAL A 24 -1.23 1.65 -23.49
CA VAL A 24 -1.09 2.98 -24.12
C VAL A 24 0.00 3.83 -23.49
N SER A 25 0.38 3.52 -22.24
CA SER A 25 1.50 4.15 -21.56
C SER A 25 2.02 3.23 -20.45
N VAL A 26 3.26 3.47 -20.04
CA VAL A 26 3.91 2.76 -18.94
C VAL A 26 4.36 3.77 -17.90
N GLU A 27 4.05 3.49 -16.63
CA GLU A 27 4.46 4.30 -15.48
C GLU A 27 5.18 3.43 -14.46
N ASN A 28 6.32 3.91 -13.96
CA ASN A 28 7.03 3.24 -12.88
C ASN A 28 6.61 3.86 -11.54
N LYS A 29 6.35 3.00 -10.54
CA LYS A 29 6.04 3.40 -9.17
C LYS A 29 6.95 2.67 -8.19
N GLU A 30 7.17 3.28 -7.04
CA GLU A 30 7.93 2.69 -5.94
C GLU A 30 7.06 2.69 -4.69
N HIS A 31 7.05 1.56 -3.99
CA HIS A 31 6.45 1.46 -2.67
C HIS A 31 7.58 1.45 -1.64
N SER A 32 7.82 2.64 -1.06
CA SER A 32 8.77 2.79 0.05
C SER A 32 8.02 2.76 1.37
N CYS A 33 8.59 2.07 2.36
CA CYS A 33 8.05 1.97 3.72
C CYS A 33 9.20 1.73 4.70
N GLY A 34 9.16 2.42 5.83
CA GLY A 34 10.12 2.33 6.90
C GLY A 34 11.37 3.20 6.69
N ILE A 35 11.81 3.92 7.72
CA ILE A 35 13.01 4.76 7.73
C ILE A 35 14.22 3.92 8.12
N ILE A 36 15.32 4.01 7.37
CA ILE A 36 16.52 3.18 7.58
C ILE A 36 17.48 3.85 8.58
N PHE A 37 17.96 3.06 9.55
CA PHE A 37 18.94 3.42 10.57
C PHE A 37 20.06 2.39 10.68
N ASP A 38 21.23 2.84 11.12
CA ASP A 38 22.42 1.99 11.30
C ASP A 38 22.47 1.37 12.71
N SER A 39 21.71 1.90 13.66
CA SER A 39 21.66 1.39 15.04
C SER A 39 20.30 1.59 15.71
N PRO A 40 19.97 0.81 16.75
CA PRO A 40 18.80 1.04 17.60
C PRO A 40 18.82 2.43 18.25
N GLN A 41 19.99 2.98 18.56
CA GLN A 41 20.11 4.29 19.17
C GLN A 41 19.64 5.40 18.21
N GLU A 42 19.98 5.32 16.92
CA GLU A 42 19.48 6.26 15.92
C GLU A 42 17.96 6.16 15.75
N PHE A 43 17.41 4.94 15.78
CA PHE A 43 15.97 4.70 15.81
C PHE A 43 15.32 5.38 17.03
N GLY A 44 15.91 5.23 18.21
CA GLY A 44 15.47 5.91 19.43
C GLY A 44 15.49 7.43 19.29
N GLN A 45 16.54 8.02 18.72
CA GLN A 45 16.61 9.46 18.47
C GLN A 45 15.51 9.93 17.50
N ALA A 46 15.16 9.12 16.50
CA ALA A 46 14.04 9.42 15.60
C ALA A 46 12.71 9.48 16.35
N LEU A 47 12.47 8.56 17.30
CA LEU A 47 11.29 8.59 18.16
C LEU A 47 11.25 9.82 19.07
N ILE A 48 12.40 10.31 19.55
CA ILE A 48 12.47 11.58 20.31
C ILE A 48 12.05 12.76 19.43
N VAL A 49 12.53 12.83 18.19
CA VAL A 49 12.16 13.90 17.25
C VAL A 49 10.66 13.83 16.92
N TYR A 50 10.13 12.64 16.73
CA TYR A 50 8.70 12.40 16.50
C TYR A 50 7.85 12.80 17.71
N GLY A 51 8.19 12.27 18.89
CA GLY A 51 7.50 12.54 20.17
C GLY A 51 7.57 14.00 20.60
N GLY A 52 8.60 14.74 20.20
CA GLY A 52 8.69 16.19 20.42
C GLY A 52 7.76 17.04 19.54
N GLY A 53 6.89 16.44 18.73
CA GLY A 53 5.91 17.16 17.89
C GLY A 53 6.55 17.99 16.77
N ARG A 54 7.82 17.72 16.42
CA ARG A 54 8.62 18.53 15.47
C ARG A 54 8.33 18.21 14.00
N VAL A 55 7.31 17.39 13.76
CA VAL A 55 6.88 16.90 12.44
C VAL A 55 5.38 17.23 12.30
N PRO A 56 4.91 17.81 11.17
CA PRO A 56 3.56 18.35 11.03
C PRO A 56 2.43 17.41 11.47
N HIS A 57 2.50 16.13 11.11
CA HIS A 57 1.48 15.14 11.49
C HIS A 57 1.80 14.37 12.78
N ALA A 58 2.98 14.55 13.39
CA ALA A 58 3.24 14.01 14.74
C ALA A 58 2.38 14.73 15.80
N GLY A 59 2.25 16.05 15.67
CA GLY A 59 1.40 16.86 16.55
C GLY A 59 -0.10 16.65 16.31
N ALA A 60 -0.51 16.08 15.17
CA ALA A 60 -1.90 15.69 14.94
C ALA A 60 -2.29 14.47 15.79
N THR A 61 -1.43 13.46 15.88
CA THR A 61 -1.61 12.32 16.80
C THR A 61 -1.72 12.80 18.25
N GLN A 62 -0.88 13.76 18.65
CA GLN A 62 -0.92 14.33 20.01
C GLN A 62 -2.17 15.16 20.28
N ARG A 63 -2.60 16.01 19.33
CA ARG A 63 -3.78 16.86 19.48
C ARG A 63 -5.07 16.06 19.44
N ASN A 64 -5.19 15.07 18.57
CA ASN A 64 -6.35 14.19 18.52
C ASN A 64 -6.47 13.38 19.81
N PHE A 65 -5.34 12.91 20.36
CA PHE A 65 -5.30 12.29 21.68
C PHE A 65 -5.77 13.24 22.80
N LEU A 66 -5.28 14.48 22.82
CA LEU A 66 -5.68 15.51 23.79
C LEU A 66 -7.17 15.86 23.69
N ASN A 67 -7.69 16.01 22.46
CA ASN A 67 -9.08 16.36 22.21
C ASN A 67 -10.02 15.22 22.61
N ALA A 68 -9.67 13.97 22.31
CA ALA A 68 -10.41 12.80 22.76
C ALA A 68 -10.52 12.77 24.30
N ILE A 69 -9.42 13.00 25.03
CA ILE A 69 -9.45 13.00 26.50
C ILE A 69 -10.32 14.12 27.09
N GLY A 70 -10.41 15.27 26.41
CA GLY A 70 -11.18 16.43 26.87
C GLY A 70 -12.70 16.25 26.78
N GLU A 71 -13.18 15.38 25.90
CA GLU A 71 -14.59 15.32 25.52
C GLU A 71 -15.41 14.25 26.25
N ASP A 72 -14.80 13.36 27.03
CA ASP A 72 -15.52 12.18 27.51
C ASP A 72 -15.06 11.70 28.90
N ARG A 73 -16.03 11.58 29.81
CA ARG A 73 -15.85 11.07 31.17
C ARG A 73 -16.53 9.71 31.27
N GLY A 74 -15.86 8.67 30.81
CA GLY A 74 -16.29 7.28 31.02
C GLY A 74 -15.34 6.25 30.41
N THR A 75 -14.92 5.25 31.20
CA THR A 75 -14.04 4.11 30.81
C THR A 75 -12.54 4.36 30.57
N TYR A 76 -11.99 5.46 31.07
CA TYR A 76 -10.61 5.88 30.83
C TYR A 76 -9.49 5.29 31.73
N ALA A 77 -9.71 4.27 32.57
CA ALA A 77 -8.80 4.00 33.69
C ALA A 77 -7.32 3.68 33.34
N VAL A 78 -7.01 3.04 32.20
CA VAL A 78 -5.62 2.66 31.85
C VAL A 78 -4.90 3.76 31.06
N GLY A 79 -5.59 4.38 30.09
CA GLY A 79 -5.07 5.51 29.33
C GLY A 79 -4.94 6.79 30.17
N LEU A 80 -5.91 7.07 31.06
CA LEU A 80 -5.84 8.22 31.98
C LEU A 80 -4.83 7.99 33.11
N ALA A 81 -4.53 6.75 33.53
CA ALA A 81 -3.51 6.51 34.56
C ALA A 81 -2.08 6.67 34.00
N LEU A 82 -1.82 6.21 32.77
CA LEU A 82 -0.60 6.56 32.06
C LEU A 82 -0.55 8.07 31.80
N TYR A 83 -1.62 8.69 31.32
CA TYR A 83 -1.60 10.11 30.99
C TYR A 83 -1.54 11.04 32.21
N ALA A 84 -2.22 10.74 33.32
CA ALA A 84 -2.13 11.52 34.56
C ALA A 84 -0.75 11.42 35.23
N SER A 85 -0.02 10.32 35.01
CA SER A 85 1.40 10.22 35.40
C SER A 85 2.35 10.91 34.41
N LEU A 86 1.95 11.09 33.15
CA LEU A 86 2.73 11.72 32.08
C LEU A 86 2.42 13.21 31.85
N LEU A 87 1.31 13.73 32.39
CA LEU A 87 0.98 15.15 32.42
C LEU A 87 2.00 15.98 33.22
N GLY A 88 2.84 15.31 34.02
CA GLY A 88 3.99 15.94 34.66
C GLY A 88 5.26 15.97 33.81
N ASP A 89 5.39 15.11 32.79
CA ASP A 89 6.63 14.95 32.03
C ASP A 89 6.43 14.19 30.70
N GLN A 90 6.12 14.90 29.61
CA GLN A 90 6.06 14.31 28.25
C GLN A 90 7.39 13.66 27.85
N ASP A 91 8.52 14.18 28.36
CA ASP A 91 9.84 13.62 28.09
C ASP A 91 9.98 12.24 28.74
N ALA A 92 9.31 11.97 29.87
CA ALA A 92 9.30 10.66 30.51
C ALA A 92 8.61 9.58 29.68
N PHE A 93 7.50 9.91 28.99
CA PHE A 93 6.82 8.95 28.10
C PHE A 93 7.72 8.58 26.92
N THR A 94 8.22 9.61 26.21
CA THR A 94 9.06 9.41 25.04
C THR A 94 10.36 8.70 25.42
N LYS A 95 10.94 9.02 26.59
CA LYS A 95 12.11 8.33 27.11
C LYS A 95 11.85 6.84 27.36
N ARG A 96 10.73 6.49 28.02
CA ARG A 96 10.38 5.07 28.25
C ARG A 96 10.17 4.33 26.92
N LEU A 97 9.42 4.93 25.99
CA LEU A 97 9.19 4.35 24.67
C LEU A 97 10.51 4.10 23.92
N VAL A 98 11.46 5.03 24.02
CA VAL A 98 12.79 4.91 23.42
C VAL A 98 13.60 3.80 24.08
N GLU A 99 13.60 3.73 25.42
CA GLU A 99 14.30 2.68 26.17
C GLU A 99 13.74 1.29 25.83
N GLU A 100 12.42 1.15 25.78
CA GLU A 100 11.73 -0.08 25.36
C GLU A 100 12.10 -0.44 23.90
N ALA A 101 11.98 0.51 22.97
CA ALA A 101 12.30 0.28 21.56
C ALA A 101 13.75 -0.15 21.33
N VAL A 102 14.71 0.56 21.94
CA VAL A 102 16.14 0.24 21.83
C VAL A 102 16.40 -1.16 22.40
N SER A 103 15.91 -1.43 23.60
CA SER A 103 16.09 -2.73 24.26
C SER A 103 15.48 -3.89 23.45
N SER A 104 14.26 -3.71 22.92
CA SER A 104 13.59 -4.74 22.11
C SER A 104 14.30 -4.97 20.77
N LEU A 105 14.76 -3.91 20.09
CA LEU A 105 15.52 -4.04 18.84
C LEU A 105 16.90 -4.68 19.03
N GLU A 106 17.56 -4.43 20.16
CA GLU A 106 18.83 -5.08 20.51
C GLU A 106 18.65 -6.56 20.84
N SER A 107 17.61 -6.90 21.61
CA SER A 107 17.39 -8.26 22.11
C SER A 107 16.69 -9.19 21.12
N THR A 108 15.68 -8.70 20.41
CA THR A 108 14.82 -9.51 19.54
C THR A 108 14.85 -9.06 18.08
N GLY A 109 15.43 -7.90 17.78
CA GLY A 109 15.38 -7.32 16.45
C GLY A 109 14.01 -6.82 16.05
N ARG A 110 13.03 -6.75 16.96
CA ARG A 110 11.68 -6.28 16.67
C ARG A 110 11.16 -5.40 17.78
N PHE A 111 10.34 -4.43 17.41
CA PHE A 111 9.60 -3.57 18.31
C PHE A 111 8.23 -3.29 17.69
N HIS A 112 7.19 -3.29 18.51
CA HIS A 112 5.85 -2.95 18.07
C HIS A 112 5.11 -2.29 19.20
N GLU A 113 4.58 -1.11 18.94
CA GLU A 113 3.65 -0.43 19.82
C GLU A 113 2.49 0.12 19.02
N SER A 114 1.29 0.02 19.58
CA SER A 114 0.09 0.54 18.94
C SER A 114 -0.79 1.24 19.95
N PHE A 115 -1.27 2.42 19.57
CA PHE A 115 -2.12 3.26 20.39
C PHE A 115 -3.46 3.39 19.68
N ASP A 116 -4.50 2.83 20.28
CA ASP A 116 -5.89 2.98 19.83
C ASP A 116 -6.57 4.07 20.67
N TYR A 117 -7.20 5.04 20.00
CA TYR A 117 -7.95 6.11 20.65
C TYR A 117 -9.44 5.89 20.39
N THR A 118 -10.24 5.77 21.45
CA THR A 118 -11.68 5.55 21.33
C THR A 118 -12.45 6.79 21.72
N LEU A 119 -12.95 7.52 20.73
CA LEU A 119 -14.08 8.43 20.87
C LEU A 119 -14.73 8.63 19.50
N ASN A 120 -15.77 7.84 19.23
CA ASN A 120 -16.65 7.89 18.06
C ASN A 120 -16.01 7.73 16.65
N ASN A 121 -14.68 7.83 16.49
CA ASN A 121 -13.91 7.50 15.29
C ASN A 121 -12.68 6.68 15.70
N PHE A 122 -12.41 5.57 15.00
CA PHE A 122 -11.27 4.69 15.29
C PHE A 122 -9.96 5.35 14.81
N GLU A 123 -9.27 6.03 15.70
CA GLU A 123 -7.96 6.63 15.42
C GLU A 123 -6.84 5.76 16.03
N LYS A 124 -5.96 5.22 15.19
CA LYS A 124 -4.89 4.30 15.58
C LYS A 124 -3.54 4.81 15.10
N THR A 125 -2.56 4.90 16.00
CA THR A 125 -1.15 5.08 15.64
C THR A 125 -0.37 3.80 15.89
N VAL A 126 0.42 3.37 14.92
CA VAL A 126 1.30 2.20 15.01
C VAL A 126 2.73 2.64 14.83
N ILE A 127 3.58 2.19 15.74
CA ILE A 127 5.04 2.29 15.68
C ILE A 127 5.56 0.87 15.55
N HIS A 128 6.29 0.60 14.49
CA HIS A 128 6.88 -0.71 14.27
C HIS A 128 8.36 -0.56 13.92
N GLY A 129 9.19 -1.40 14.53
CA GLY A 129 10.61 -1.44 14.29
C GLY A 129 11.04 -2.87 13.98
N ASP A 130 11.81 -3.05 12.92
CA ASP A 130 12.41 -4.33 12.58
C ASP A 130 13.90 -4.17 12.30
N ARG A 131 14.69 -5.17 12.67
CA ARG A 131 16.06 -5.37 12.20
C ARG A 131 16.02 -6.13 10.87
N VAL A 132 16.58 -5.54 9.84
CA VAL A 132 16.68 -6.11 8.48
C VAL A 132 18.15 -6.18 8.11
N GLY A 133 18.73 -7.38 8.22
CA GLY A 133 20.19 -7.55 8.08
C GLY A 133 20.96 -6.83 9.18
N ASP A 134 21.85 -5.91 8.78
CA ASP A 134 22.62 -5.03 9.66
C ASP A 134 21.92 -3.68 9.93
N LYS A 135 20.75 -3.43 9.34
CA LYS A 135 19.99 -2.18 9.49
C LYS A 135 18.79 -2.32 10.39
N TYR A 136 18.24 -1.19 10.79
CA TYR A 136 16.99 -1.06 11.54
C TYR A 136 16.01 -0.19 10.75
N VAL A 137 14.73 -0.57 10.75
CA VAL A 137 13.70 0.07 9.95
C VAL A 137 12.56 0.53 10.85
N LEU A 138 12.28 1.84 10.88
CA LEU A 138 11.15 2.44 11.62
C LEU A 138 9.96 2.68 10.71
N GLN A 139 8.85 2.00 10.97
CA GLN A 139 7.57 2.25 10.33
C GLN A 139 6.64 3.04 11.26
N LEU A 140 6.02 4.09 10.71
CA LEU A 140 5.03 4.91 11.40
C LEU A 140 3.75 4.97 10.58
N TYR A 141 2.64 4.58 11.18
CA TYR A 141 1.33 4.64 10.55
C TYR A 141 0.33 5.31 11.48
N ALA A 142 -0.53 6.16 10.92
CA ALA A 142 -1.65 6.74 11.64
C ALA A 142 -2.93 6.61 10.82
N SER A 143 -4.00 6.02 11.34
CA SER A 143 -5.20 5.68 10.57
C SER A 143 -5.87 6.88 9.89
N TYR A 144 -5.74 8.08 10.46
CA TYR A 144 -6.34 9.30 9.94
C TYR A 144 -5.54 9.93 8.77
N VAL A 145 -4.27 9.55 8.56
CA VAL A 145 -3.37 10.14 7.53
C VAL A 145 -2.47 9.13 6.81
N GLY A 146 -2.55 7.84 7.12
CA GLY A 146 -1.71 6.79 6.56
C GLY A 146 -0.24 6.89 6.98
N SER A 147 0.66 6.77 6.00
CA SER A 147 2.13 6.79 6.15
C SER A 147 2.73 8.21 6.22
N LYS A 148 1.93 9.28 6.14
CA LYS A 148 2.44 10.65 6.15
C LYS A 148 3.39 10.97 7.32
N PRO A 149 3.14 10.53 8.57
CA PRO A 149 4.06 10.79 9.67
C PRO A 149 5.46 10.21 9.44
N GLU A 150 5.55 9.03 8.83
CA GLU A 150 6.82 8.40 8.47
C GLU A 150 7.56 9.19 7.39
N GLU A 151 6.85 9.57 6.32
CA GLU A 151 7.40 10.36 5.21
C GLU A 151 7.99 11.68 5.67
N GLU A 152 7.26 12.39 6.53
CA GLU A 152 7.69 13.67 7.06
C GLU A 152 8.85 13.53 8.04
N LEU A 153 8.85 12.49 8.89
CA LEU A 153 9.97 12.22 9.78
C LEU A 153 11.23 11.84 8.98
N ALA A 154 11.11 10.97 7.98
CA ALA A 154 12.23 10.60 7.10
C ALA A 154 12.86 11.85 6.46
N LYS A 155 12.01 12.71 5.89
CA LYS A 155 12.43 13.99 5.30
C LYS A 155 13.09 14.91 6.33
N LYS A 156 12.53 15.00 7.54
CA LYS A 156 13.07 15.83 8.63
C LYS A 156 14.45 15.36 9.08
N LEU A 157 14.66 14.04 9.13
CA LEU A 157 15.92 13.41 9.54
C LEU A 157 16.95 13.35 8.40
N GLY A 158 16.55 13.62 7.15
CA GLY A 158 17.42 13.43 5.98
C GLY A 158 17.81 11.98 5.75
N ARG A 159 16.94 11.03 6.16
CA ARG A 159 17.19 9.59 6.08
C ARG A 159 16.37 8.96 4.95
N PRO A 160 16.93 7.96 4.23
CA PRO A 160 16.19 7.25 3.20
C PRO A 160 15.12 6.33 3.83
N ARG A 161 14.07 6.06 3.04
CA ARG A 161 13.09 5.01 3.35
C ARG A 161 13.47 3.73 2.61
N ALA A 162 13.17 2.58 3.20
CA ALA A 162 13.42 1.28 2.59
C ALA A 162 12.44 1.06 1.42
N LEU A 163 12.91 0.38 0.37
CA LEU A 163 12.09 0.06 -0.80
C LEU A 163 11.50 -1.34 -0.63
N VAL A 164 10.20 -1.43 -0.41
CA VAL A 164 9.49 -2.70 -0.25
C VAL A 164 9.27 -3.36 -1.60
N SER A 165 8.82 -2.58 -2.58
CA SER A 165 8.63 -3.05 -3.95
C SER A 165 8.75 -1.91 -4.95
N ALA A 166 9.03 -2.28 -6.20
CA ALA A 166 8.99 -1.38 -7.34
C ALA A 166 8.06 -1.98 -8.39
N CYS A 167 7.21 -1.15 -8.99
CA CYS A 167 6.16 -1.61 -9.90
C CYS A 167 6.28 -0.92 -11.24
N THR A 168 5.94 -1.66 -12.28
CA THR A 168 5.66 -1.12 -13.61
C THR A 168 4.17 -1.26 -13.89
N ASN A 169 3.52 -0.14 -14.18
CA ASN A 169 2.10 -0.05 -14.46
C ASN A 169 1.89 0.21 -15.94
N GLY A 170 1.49 -0.82 -16.69
CA GLY A 170 1.05 -0.69 -18.07
C GLY A 170 -0.41 -0.23 -18.11
N LYS A 171 -0.64 1.04 -18.45
CA LYS A 171 -1.98 1.63 -18.55
C LYS A 171 -2.70 1.08 -19.77
N LEU A 172 -3.89 0.53 -19.57
CA LEU A 172 -4.72 -0.06 -20.61
C LEU A 172 -5.60 1.00 -21.29
N SER A 173 -5.87 0.83 -22.58
CA SER A 173 -6.92 1.58 -23.26
C SER A 173 -8.30 1.12 -22.79
N VAL A 174 -9.18 2.08 -22.54
CA VAL A 174 -10.61 1.84 -22.35
C VAL A 174 -11.25 1.53 -23.70
N VAL A 175 -12.16 0.56 -23.72
CA VAL A 175 -12.97 0.17 -24.88
C VAL A 175 -14.44 0.38 -24.55
N ASP A 176 -15.24 0.77 -25.54
CA ASP A 176 -16.69 0.98 -25.38
C ASP A 176 -17.05 1.90 -24.19
N ASP A 177 -16.32 3.03 -24.09
CA ASP A 177 -16.43 4.13 -23.11
C ASP A 177 -16.13 3.77 -21.65
N TRP A 178 -16.33 2.53 -21.24
CA TRP A 178 -16.34 2.13 -19.84
C TRP A 178 -15.66 0.80 -19.58
N TRP A 179 -15.25 0.04 -20.58
CA TRP A 179 -14.77 -1.32 -20.35
C TRP A 179 -13.29 -1.47 -20.62
N PHE A 180 -12.70 -2.54 -20.11
CA PHE A 180 -11.47 -3.08 -20.67
C PHE A 180 -11.69 -4.53 -21.06
N ASN A 181 -10.96 -4.97 -22.09
CA ASN A 181 -10.97 -6.33 -22.58
C ASN A 181 -9.55 -6.71 -23.01
N VAL A 182 -8.81 -7.33 -22.11
CA VAL A 182 -7.36 -7.50 -22.23
C VAL A 182 -6.98 -8.97 -22.40
N ASN A 183 -6.14 -9.26 -23.39
CA ASN A 183 -5.48 -10.56 -23.55
C ASN A 183 -4.13 -10.52 -22.82
N LEU A 184 -4.09 -11.03 -21.58
CA LEU A 184 -2.87 -10.97 -20.78
C LEU A 184 -1.75 -11.84 -21.33
N GLU A 185 -2.08 -12.95 -22.00
CA GLU A 185 -1.07 -13.81 -22.64
C GLU A 185 -0.28 -13.05 -23.72
N GLU A 186 -0.92 -12.09 -24.39
CA GLU A 186 -0.29 -11.28 -25.43
C GLU A 186 0.50 -10.10 -24.85
N ILE A 187 -0.05 -9.42 -23.85
CA ILE A 187 0.63 -8.29 -23.19
C ILE A 187 1.87 -8.76 -22.43
N LEU A 188 1.80 -9.95 -21.83
CA LEU A 188 2.85 -10.49 -20.97
C LEU A 188 3.65 -11.59 -21.66
N ALA A 189 3.50 -11.77 -22.98
CA ALA A 189 4.17 -12.81 -23.76
C ALA A 189 5.70 -12.78 -23.62
N ASP A 190 6.27 -11.57 -23.51
CA ASP A 190 7.71 -11.35 -23.42
C ASP A 190 8.20 -11.36 -21.97
N LEU A 191 7.30 -11.42 -20.98
CA LEU A 191 7.71 -11.56 -19.60
C LEU A 191 8.18 -12.99 -19.35
N PRO A 192 9.29 -13.18 -18.63
CA PRO A 192 9.83 -14.50 -18.28
C PRO A 192 9.05 -15.14 -17.12
N ILE A 193 7.72 -15.17 -17.24
CA ILE A 193 6.80 -15.72 -16.25
C ILE A 193 5.88 -16.75 -16.93
N PRO A 194 5.45 -17.81 -16.23
CA PRO A 194 4.41 -18.69 -16.75
C PRO A 194 3.11 -17.91 -16.97
N THR A 195 2.69 -17.77 -18.22
CA THR A 195 1.46 -17.06 -18.61
C THR A 195 0.24 -17.98 -18.62
N GLU A 196 0.46 -19.30 -18.74
CA GLU A 196 -0.58 -20.31 -18.60
C GLU A 196 -1.27 -20.15 -17.24
N SER A 197 -2.60 -20.11 -17.24
CA SER A 197 -3.46 -19.89 -16.06
C SER A 197 -3.46 -18.47 -15.45
N LEU A 198 -2.63 -17.52 -15.91
CA LEU A 198 -2.56 -16.18 -15.32
C LEU A 198 -3.89 -15.42 -15.42
N ALA A 199 -4.61 -15.58 -16.53
CA ALA A 199 -5.93 -14.98 -16.69
C ALA A 199 -7.00 -15.59 -15.74
N GLN A 200 -6.95 -16.90 -15.51
CA GLN A 200 -7.81 -17.59 -14.54
C GLN A 200 -7.48 -17.13 -13.13
N TYR A 201 -6.19 -17.04 -12.85
CA TYR A 201 -5.63 -16.66 -11.57
C TYR A 201 -6.06 -15.24 -11.17
N LEU A 202 -5.84 -14.25 -12.04
CA LEU A 202 -6.23 -12.87 -11.78
C LEU A 202 -7.74 -12.69 -11.67
N ALA A 203 -8.53 -13.42 -12.45
CA ALA A 203 -9.99 -13.39 -12.35
C ALA A 203 -10.53 -14.09 -11.09
N SER A 204 -9.78 -15.02 -10.49
CA SER A 204 -10.19 -15.78 -9.30
C SER A 204 -9.88 -15.08 -7.98
N LYS A 205 -9.15 -13.96 -8.01
CA LYS A 205 -8.79 -13.18 -6.82
C LYS A 205 -9.95 -12.33 -6.32
N GLU A 206 -10.87 -12.97 -5.61
CA GLU A 206 -11.63 -12.32 -4.53
C GLU A 206 -11.05 -12.59 -3.14
N GLY A 207 -9.93 -13.31 -3.00
CA GLY A 207 -9.42 -13.63 -1.65
C GLY A 207 -8.01 -14.17 -1.45
N ASP A 208 -7.38 -14.87 -2.41
CA ASP A 208 -6.15 -15.63 -2.07
C ASP A 208 -4.89 -15.33 -2.89
N ASP A 209 -3.77 -15.49 -2.18
CA ASP A 209 -2.34 -15.32 -2.44
C ASP A 209 -1.83 -14.83 -3.82
N PRO A 210 -1.07 -13.70 -3.95
CA PRO A 210 -0.09 -13.52 -5.04
C PRO A 210 0.81 -14.74 -5.14
N THR A 211 0.72 -15.51 -6.23
CA THR A 211 1.75 -16.47 -6.59
C THR A 211 2.99 -15.63 -6.82
N THR A 212 3.85 -15.63 -5.81
CA THR A 212 5.11 -14.94 -5.88
C THR A 212 6.00 -15.77 -6.78
N LEU A 213 6.26 -15.26 -7.99
CA LEU A 213 7.12 -15.93 -8.95
C LEU A 213 8.57 -15.54 -8.65
N ILE A 214 9.47 -16.53 -8.61
CA ILE A 214 10.90 -16.25 -8.47
C ILE A 214 11.49 -16.00 -9.86
N PHE A 215 12.10 -14.83 -10.02
CA PHE A 215 12.77 -14.41 -11.25
C PHE A 215 14.26 -14.18 -11.00
N LYS A 216 15.11 -14.62 -11.94
CA LYS A 216 16.55 -14.44 -11.87
C LYS A 216 16.99 -13.35 -12.82
N HIS A 217 17.69 -12.34 -12.29
CA HIS A 217 18.28 -11.26 -13.07
C HIS A 217 19.69 -10.98 -12.54
N GLU A 218 20.68 -10.96 -13.45
CA GLU A 218 22.09 -10.72 -13.11
C GLU A 218 22.63 -11.64 -12.00
N GLY A 219 22.15 -12.88 -11.95
CA GLY A 219 22.57 -13.88 -10.95
C GLY A 219 21.88 -13.77 -9.58
N GLN A 220 20.98 -12.80 -9.38
CA GLN A 220 20.20 -12.63 -8.16
C GLN A 220 18.73 -13.01 -8.37
N GLU A 221 18.10 -13.54 -7.31
CA GLU A 221 16.68 -13.88 -7.28
C GLU A 221 15.81 -12.72 -6.80
N TYR A 222 14.61 -12.62 -7.34
CA TYR A 222 13.60 -11.60 -7.05
C TYR A 222 12.21 -12.21 -7.02
N SER A 223 11.34 -11.61 -6.23
CA SER A 223 9.91 -11.92 -6.19
C SER A 223 9.16 -11.04 -7.17
N ILE A 224 8.42 -11.65 -8.11
CA ILE A 224 7.55 -10.94 -9.05
C ILE A 224 6.09 -11.26 -8.74
N GLY A 225 5.28 -10.20 -8.70
CA GLY A 225 3.83 -10.27 -8.69
C GLY A 225 3.26 -9.65 -9.96
N VAL A 226 2.17 -10.23 -10.48
CA VAL A 226 1.36 -9.63 -11.54
C VAL A 226 -0.04 -9.40 -11.01
N GLY A 227 -0.60 -8.23 -11.31
CA GLY A 227 -1.92 -7.80 -10.89
C GLY A 227 -2.65 -7.04 -11.98
N LEU A 228 -3.96 -6.89 -11.79
CA LEU A 228 -4.78 -5.93 -12.51
C LEU A 228 -5.34 -4.94 -11.51
N ASP A 229 -5.02 -3.67 -11.70
CA ASP A 229 -5.68 -2.57 -11.01
C ASP A 229 -6.85 -2.12 -11.89
N ALA A 230 -7.98 -2.75 -11.63
CA ALA A 230 -9.29 -2.42 -12.18
C ALA A 230 -10.12 -1.86 -11.05
N VAL A 231 -10.10 -0.53 -10.90
CA VAL A 231 -10.87 0.14 -9.86
C VAL A 231 -12.35 0.05 -10.24
N THR A 232 -13.10 -0.80 -9.55
CA THR A 232 -14.58 -0.76 -9.56
C THR A 232 -15.05 -0.79 -8.11
N TYR A 233 -15.57 0.33 -7.62
CA TYR A 233 -16.25 0.38 -6.33
C TYR A 233 -17.74 0.41 -6.60
N LEU A 234 -18.47 -0.56 -6.06
CA LEU A 234 -19.91 -0.46 -5.87
C LEU A 234 -20.16 -0.49 -4.36
N ARG A 235 -20.98 0.45 -3.87
CA ARG A 235 -21.62 0.33 -2.56
C ARG A 235 -22.96 -0.35 -2.83
N PRO A 236 -23.11 -1.68 -2.64
CA PRO A 236 -24.44 -2.26 -2.73
C PRO A 236 -25.31 -1.65 -1.63
N GLU A 237 -26.60 -1.43 -1.91
CA GLU A 237 -27.59 -1.04 -0.90
C GLU A 237 -27.57 -2.09 0.22
N GLY A 238 -26.87 -1.79 1.34
CA GLY A 238 -26.81 -2.63 2.53
C GLY A 238 -25.68 -3.68 2.62
N GLY A 239 -24.57 -3.58 1.88
CA GLY A 239 -23.49 -4.59 1.96
C GLY A 239 -22.06 -4.14 1.62
N ASN A 240 -21.11 -5.06 1.83
CA ASN A 240 -19.67 -4.89 1.61
C ASN A 240 -19.31 -4.52 0.15
N TYR A 241 -18.23 -3.76 -0.02
CA TYR A 241 -17.64 -3.41 -1.31
C TYR A 241 -17.25 -4.67 -2.10
N THR A 242 -17.82 -4.88 -3.29
CA THR A 242 -17.43 -5.98 -4.19
C THR A 242 -17.13 -5.47 -5.60
N SER A 243 -16.04 -5.96 -6.20
CA SER A 243 -15.63 -5.64 -7.58
C SER A 243 -16.40 -6.52 -8.59
N ASN A 244 -17.70 -6.28 -8.76
CA ASN A 244 -18.61 -7.20 -9.47
C ASN A 244 -18.39 -7.38 -10.99
N TYR A 245 -17.40 -6.74 -11.62
CA TYR A 245 -17.29 -6.72 -13.09
C TYR A 245 -16.07 -7.40 -13.68
N MET A 246 -15.09 -7.84 -12.89
CA MET A 246 -13.94 -8.54 -13.46
C MET A 246 -14.26 -10.02 -13.72
N GLN A 247 -14.15 -10.46 -14.98
CA GLN A 247 -14.46 -11.82 -15.39
C GLN A 247 -13.44 -12.34 -16.40
N LYS A 248 -13.11 -13.63 -16.33
CA LYS A 248 -12.38 -14.31 -17.41
C LYS A 248 -13.35 -14.68 -18.54
N ARG A 249 -12.92 -14.45 -19.78
CA ARG A 249 -13.61 -14.87 -21.01
C ARG A 249 -12.62 -15.48 -22.00
N GLY A 250 -12.49 -16.80 -21.96
CA GLY A 250 -11.45 -17.50 -22.72
C GLY A 250 -10.07 -17.03 -22.28
N LYS A 251 -9.28 -16.48 -23.23
CA LYS A 251 -7.96 -15.88 -22.98
C LYS A 251 -8.00 -14.43 -22.49
N PHE A 252 -9.18 -13.82 -22.42
CA PHE A 252 -9.34 -12.43 -22.03
C PHE A 252 -9.74 -12.28 -20.57
N ILE A 253 -9.30 -11.18 -19.95
CA ILE A 253 -9.94 -10.62 -18.77
C ILE A 253 -10.72 -9.39 -19.21
N VAL A 254 -11.97 -9.32 -18.78
CA VAL A 254 -12.87 -8.20 -19.05
C VAL A 254 -13.30 -7.60 -17.73
N GLY A 255 -13.47 -6.29 -17.70
CA GLY A 255 -13.95 -5.63 -16.50
C GLY A 255 -14.29 -4.18 -16.69
N GLY A 256 -14.82 -3.60 -15.61
CA GLY A 256 -15.19 -2.20 -15.60
C GLY A 256 -14.00 -1.27 -15.43
N ALA A 257 -14.01 -0.19 -16.20
CA ALA A 257 -13.04 0.89 -16.19
C ALA A 257 -13.71 2.19 -15.68
N TRP A 258 -14.49 2.09 -14.59
CA TRP A 258 -15.10 3.24 -13.93
C TRP A 258 -15.12 3.10 -12.41
N THR A 259 -15.12 4.24 -11.73
CA THR A 259 -15.25 4.31 -10.29
C THR A 259 -16.44 5.17 -9.90
N THR A 260 -17.15 4.77 -8.84
CA THR A 260 -18.06 5.61 -8.07
C THR A 260 -17.60 5.61 -6.62
N TYR A 261 -17.75 6.73 -5.92
CA TYR A 261 -17.46 6.82 -4.49
C TYR A 261 -18.67 7.46 -3.81
N ALA A 262 -18.99 7.00 -2.60
CA ALA A 262 -19.80 7.78 -1.69
C ALA A 262 -18.86 8.77 -0.99
N ASP A 263 -19.12 10.07 -1.15
CA ASP A 263 -18.56 11.07 -0.26
C ASP A 263 -19.25 10.96 1.12
N ASP A 264 -18.63 11.51 2.18
CA ASP A 264 -19.17 11.51 3.53
C ASP A 264 -20.66 11.93 3.53
N GLY A 265 -21.56 10.99 3.89
CA GLY A 265 -23.01 11.24 3.96
C GLY A 265 -23.78 11.02 2.65
N ASP A 266 -23.78 9.79 2.14
CA ASP A 266 -24.68 9.26 1.08
C ASP A 266 -24.66 9.96 -0.29
N THR A 267 -23.75 10.90 -0.51
CA THR A 267 -23.62 11.58 -1.81
C THR A 267 -22.81 10.71 -2.75
N ILE A 268 -23.49 10.02 -3.68
CA ILE A 268 -22.84 9.24 -4.73
C ILE A 268 -22.27 10.18 -5.79
N ILE A 269 -20.94 10.18 -5.93
CA ILE A 269 -20.25 10.89 -7.01
C ILE A 269 -20.57 10.19 -8.34
N PRO A 270 -20.95 10.93 -9.40
CA PRO A 270 -21.19 10.35 -10.71
C PRO A 270 -20.00 9.49 -11.19
N PRO A 271 -20.27 8.35 -11.86
CA PRO A 271 -19.21 7.48 -12.35
C PRO A 271 -18.18 8.25 -13.18
N LYS A 272 -16.90 8.04 -12.88
CA LYS A 272 -15.79 8.58 -13.66
C LYS A 272 -15.04 7.44 -14.30
N ALA A 273 -14.71 7.61 -15.59
CA ALA A 273 -13.87 6.64 -16.29
C ALA A 273 -12.49 6.65 -15.61
N VAL A 274 -11.99 5.46 -15.31
CA VAL A 274 -10.66 5.26 -14.75
C VAL A 274 -9.87 4.39 -15.71
N GLN A 275 -8.59 4.69 -15.85
CA GLN A 275 -7.75 3.92 -16.74
C GLN A 275 -7.25 2.67 -15.99
N PRO A 276 -7.64 1.46 -16.42
CA PRO A 276 -7.18 0.24 -15.76
C PRO A 276 -5.70 0.03 -16.05
N SER A 277 -5.03 -0.77 -15.23
CA SER A 277 -3.62 -1.08 -15.48
C SER A 277 -3.23 -2.51 -15.15
N VAL A 278 -2.35 -3.06 -15.97
CA VAL A 278 -1.59 -4.26 -15.62
C VAL A 278 -0.42 -3.82 -14.77
N ILE A 279 -0.30 -4.40 -13.58
CA ILE A 279 0.78 -4.10 -12.64
C ILE A 279 1.72 -5.29 -12.60
N VAL A 280 3.01 -5.02 -12.81
CA VAL A 280 4.09 -5.97 -12.55
C VAL A 280 4.91 -5.41 -11.39
N SER A 281 4.86 -6.05 -10.24
CA SER A 281 5.61 -5.65 -9.04
C SER A 281 6.83 -6.55 -8.85
N VAL A 282 7.95 -5.96 -8.46
CA VAL A 282 9.18 -6.67 -8.08
C VAL A 282 9.61 -6.29 -6.66
N SER A 283 10.09 -7.26 -5.90
CA SER A 283 10.74 -7.07 -4.60
C SER A 283 11.89 -8.06 -4.42
N LEU A 284 12.66 -7.89 -3.34
CA LEU A 284 13.57 -8.94 -2.89
C LEU A 284 12.79 -10.21 -2.51
N PRO A 285 13.41 -11.40 -2.60
CA PRO A 285 12.76 -12.66 -2.26
C PRO A 285 12.48 -12.75 -0.75
N GLY A 286 11.36 -13.37 -0.39
CA GLY A 286 10.87 -13.41 0.99
C GLY A 286 9.49 -14.04 1.14
N GLU A 287 9.10 -14.38 2.37
CA GLU A 287 7.73 -14.81 2.67
C GLU A 287 6.74 -13.64 2.53
N ARG A 288 5.49 -13.95 2.14
CA ARG A 288 4.40 -13.02 1.77
C ARG A 288 4.16 -11.86 2.76
N TYR A 289 4.54 -12.01 4.02
CA TYR A 289 4.36 -11.00 5.08
C TYR A 289 5.66 -10.54 5.74
N SER A 290 6.80 -11.13 5.36
CA SER A 290 8.10 -10.58 5.69
C SER A 290 8.43 -9.54 4.63
N ASN A 291 8.20 -8.26 4.95
CA ASN A 291 8.65 -7.15 4.12
C ASN A 291 10.19 -7.17 4.07
N HIS A 292 10.77 -7.97 3.17
CA HIS A 292 12.20 -7.91 2.83
C HIS A 292 12.43 -6.64 2.03
N ALA A 293 12.34 -5.51 2.72
CA ALA A 293 12.61 -4.22 2.16
C ALA A 293 14.09 -4.15 1.78
N ALA A 294 14.37 -3.60 0.61
CA ALA A 294 15.71 -3.20 0.25
C ALA A 294 16.13 -2.02 1.13
N VAL A 295 17.09 -2.27 2.03
CA VAL A 295 17.56 -1.32 3.06
C VAL A 295 18.94 -0.73 2.76
N THR A 296 19.62 -1.24 1.74
CA THR A 296 20.89 -0.70 1.23
C THR A 296 20.69 -0.04 -0.14
N GLU A 297 21.55 0.91 -0.50
CA GLU A 297 21.52 1.53 -1.84
C GLU A 297 21.66 0.50 -2.96
N GLU A 298 22.52 -0.51 -2.77
CA GLU A 298 22.76 -1.55 -3.75
C GLU A 298 21.50 -2.40 -3.98
N GLN A 299 20.86 -2.86 -2.91
CA GLN A 299 19.58 -3.58 -3.01
C GLN A 299 18.49 -2.73 -3.68
N MET A 300 18.37 -1.44 -3.31
CA MET A 300 17.38 -0.55 -3.90
C MET A 300 17.64 -0.33 -5.40
N LYS A 301 18.91 -0.16 -5.79
CA LYS A 301 19.32 -0.07 -7.21
C LYS A 301 19.02 -1.36 -7.96
N SER A 302 19.27 -2.53 -7.37
CA SER A 302 19.03 -3.81 -8.03
C SER A 302 17.53 -4.07 -8.25
N VAL A 303 16.66 -3.80 -7.25
CA VAL A 303 15.20 -3.89 -7.42
C VAL A 303 14.69 -2.94 -8.52
N ARG A 304 15.22 -1.71 -8.59
CA ARG A 304 14.89 -0.74 -9.66
C ARG A 304 15.36 -1.22 -11.03
N SER A 305 16.57 -1.78 -11.11
CA SER A 305 17.11 -2.35 -12.35
C SER A 305 16.20 -3.44 -12.91
N VAL A 306 15.74 -4.35 -12.05
CA VAL A 306 14.80 -5.40 -12.45
C VAL A 306 13.46 -4.82 -12.88
N ARG A 307 12.89 -3.84 -12.16
CA ARG A 307 11.68 -3.14 -12.59
C ARG A 307 11.85 -2.57 -14.00
N ASP A 308 12.95 -1.88 -14.25
CA ASP A 308 13.20 -1.21 -15.53
C ASP A 308 13.41 -2.24 -16.66
N HIS A 309 14.06 -3.36 -16.37
CA HIS A 309 14.15 -4.49 -17.28
C HIS A 309 12.77 -5.07 -17.60
N LEU A 310 11.93 -5.33 -16.59
CA LEU A 310 10.57 -5.82 -16.78
C LEU A 310 9.68 -4.84 -17.54
N ALA A 311 9.88 -3.53 -17.31
CA ALA A 311 9.16 -2.48 -18.01
C ALA A 311 9.42 -2.48 -19.52
N SER A 312 10.61 -2.92 -19.95
CA SER A 312 10.94 -3.01 -21.38
C SER A 312 10.07 -4.02 -22.14
N PHE A 313 9.55 -5.05 -21.45
CA PHE A 313 8.68 -6.08 -22.05
C PHE A 313 7.23 -5.66 -22.21
N ILE A 314 6.76 -4.66 -21.45
CA ILE A 314 5.35 -4.24 -21.41
C ILE A 314 5.10 -2.87 -22.07
N GLN A 315 6.03 -2.42 -22.92
CA GLN A 315 5.89 -1.17 -23.66
C GLN A 315 4.71 -1.22 -24.66
N PRO A 316 4.11 -0.07 -25.02
CA PRO A 316 3.11 0.00 -26.08
C PRO A 316 3.63 -0.61 -27.39
N LYS A 317 2.87 -1.52 -27.98
CA LYS A 317 3.15 -2.16 -29.28
C LYS A 317 2.23 -1.63 -30.37
#